data_AF-A0A846TXY9-F1
#
_entry.id   AF-A0A846TXY9-F1
#
_cell.length_a   1.000
_cell.length_b   1.000
_cell.length_c   1.000
_cell.angle_alpha   90.00
_cell.angle_beta   90.00
_cell.angle_gamma   90.00
#
_symmetry.space_group_name_H-M   'P 1'
#
loop_
_entity.id
_entity.type
_entity.pdbx_description
1 polymer ?
#
loop_
_entity_poly.entity_id
_entity_poly.type
_entity_poly.pdbx_seq_one_letter_code
_entity_poly.pdbx_strand_id
1 'polypeptide(L)' 'PIPEIARLGRTLRRWKAAILAYFDTAGASNGPTEAVNGVIETMRRVARGFRNFDNYRLRALLAAGGHRPWRRTATHTQL' A
#
# COMPACT_ATOMS: atom_id res chain seq x y z
N PRO A 1 19.04 -18.81 22.34
CA PRO A 1 17.78 -18.13 21.94
C PRO A 1 17.05 -18.90 20.84
N ILE A 2 15.71 -18.91 20.88
CA ILE A 2 14.87 -19.51 19.83
C ILE A 2 15.22 -18.86 18.47
N PRO A 3 15.56 -19.63 17.42
CA PRO A 3 16.03 -19.09 16.14
C PRO A 3 15.11 -18.02 15.52
N GLU A 4 13.80 -18.19 15.67
CA GLU A 4 12.75 -17.28 15.20
C GLU A 4 12.84 -15.91 15.88
N ILE A 5 13.07 -15.90 17.20
CA ILE A 5 13.22 -14.67 17.99
C ILE A 5 14.53 -13.97 17.60
N ALA A 6 15.61 -14.73 17.41
CA ALA A 6 16.88 -14.17 16.97
C ALA A 6 16.76 -13.53 15.57
N ARG A 7 16.00 -14.16 14.66
CA ARG A 7 15.71 -13.61 13.33
C ARG A 7 14.85 -12.35 13.42
N LEU A 8 13.78 -12.36 14.23
CA LEU A 8 12.94 -11.20 14.45
C LEU A 8 13.76 -10.01 14.99
N GLY A 9 14.59 -10.24 16.01
CA GLY A 9 15.45 -9.20 16.57
C GLY A 9 16.46 -8.62 15.57
N ARG A 10 16.96 -9.41 14.61
CA ARG A 10 17.78 -8.90 13.50
C ARG A 10 16.96 -8.02 12.55
N THR A 11 15.74 -8.44 12.20
CA THR A 11 14.84 -7.65 11.37
C THR A 11 14.48 -6.32 12.02
N LEU A 12 14.08 -6.33 13.30
CA LEU A 12 13.73 -5.11 14.03
C LEU A 12 14.90 -4.12 14.10
N ARG A 13 16.12 -4.61 14.36
CA ARG A 13 17.32 -3.77 14.35
C ARG A 13 17.60 -3.17 12.97
N ARG A 14 17.42 -3.95 11.90
CA ARG A 14 17.59 -3.48 10.51
C ARG A 14 16.60 -2.37 10.16
N TRP A 15 15.37 -2.45 10.66
CA TRP A 15 14.30 -1.50 10.35
C TRP A 15 14.08 -0.41 11.41
N LYS A 16 14.95 -0.32 12.42
CA LYS A 16 14.82 0.60 13.57
C LYS A 16 14.51 2.04 13.13
N ALA A 17 15.25 2.58 12.17
CA ALA A 17 15.07 3.95 11.71
C ALA A 17 13.65 4.19 11.13
N ALA A 18 13.18 3.30 10.26
CA ALA A 18 11.86 3.40 9.66
C ALA A 18 10.73 3.23 10.69
N ILE A 19 10.90 2.33 11.66
CA ILE A 19 9.92 2.13 12.75
C ILE A 19 9.82 3.39 13.61
N LEU A 20 10.95 4.00 13.96
CA LEU A 20 10.98 5.19 14.82
C LEU A 20 10.52 6.46 14.09
N ALA A 21 10.67 6.53 12.76
CA ALA A 21 10.19 7.65 11.95
C ALA A 21 8.68 7.91 12.11
N TYR A 22 7.89 6.92 12.56
CA TYR A 22 6.49 7.12 12.93
C TYR A 22 6.30 8.29 13.92
N PHE A 23 7.19 8.40 14.91
CA PHE A 23 7.12 9.45 15.94
C PHE A 23 7.55 10.82 15.38
N ASP A 24 8.51 10.85 14.47
CA ASP A 24 9.00 12.07 13.83
C ASP A 24 8.02 12.62 12.77
N THR A 25 7.14 11.78 12.25
CA THR A 25 6.21 12.10 11.15
C THR A 25 4.77 12.34 11.62
N ALA A 26 4.57 12.61 12.92
CA ALA A 26 3.25 12.78 13.51
C ALA A 26 2.29 11.60 13.25
N GLY A 27 2.84 10.38 13.21
CA GLY A 27 2.07 9.14 13.03
C GLY A 27 1.93 8.67 11.58
N ALA A 28 2.79 9.12 10.66
CA ALA A 28 2.77 8.58 9.30
C ALA A 28 3.14 7.09 9.33
N SER A 29 2.37 6.29 8.61
CA SER A 29 2.53 4.85 8.55
C SER A 29 2.20 4.33 7.16
N ASN A 30 2.49 3.05 6.92
CA ASN A 30 2.10 2.35 5.69
C ASN A 30 0.61 1.98 5.67
N GLY A 31 -0.16 2.29 6.71
CA GLY A 31 -1.57 1.90 6.86
C GLY A 31 -2.46 2.31 5.68
N PRO A 32 -2.40 3.57 5.18
CA PRO A 32 -3.17 3.98 4.00
C PRO A 32 -2.83 3.18 2.74
N THR A 33 -1.55 2.89 2.51
CA THR A 33 -1.11 2.07 1.38
C THR A 33 -1.61 0.63 1.51
N GLU A 34 -1.55 0.06 2.71
CA GLU A 34 -2.05 -1.28 3.00
C GLU A 34 -3.57 -1.38 2.83
N ALA A 35 -4.31 -0.35 3.24
CA ALA A 35 -5.74 -0.27 3.00
C ALA A 35 -6.07 -0.32 1.50
N VAL A 36 -5.35 0.43 0.67
CA VAL A 36 -5.51 0.39 -0.80
C VAL A 36 -5.10 -0.97 -1.36
N ASN A 37 -4.00 -1.57 -0.89
CA ASN A 37 -3.58 -2.90 -1.29
C ASN A 37 -4.65 -3.96 -0.97
N GLY A 38 -5.29 -3.88 0.19
CA GLY A 38 -6.38 -4.77 0.57
C GLY A 38 -7.61 -4.65 -0.35
N VAL A 39 -7.95 -3.42 -0.77
CA VAL A 39 -9.00 -3.18 -1.77
C VAL A 39 -8.64 -3.82 -3.11
N ILE A 40 -7.40 -3.64 -3.58
CA ILE A 40 -6.91 -4.21 -4.84
C ILE A 40 -6.86 -5.75 -4.77
N GLU A 41 -6.43 -6.32 -3.66
CA GLU A 41 -6.42 -7.76 -3.38
C GLU A 41 -7.84 -8.33 -3.48
N THR A 42 -8.81 -7.67 -2.83
CA THR A 42 -10.23 -8.05 -2.86
C THR A 42 -10.79 -8.00 -4.28
N MET A 43 -10.52 -6.90 -4.98
CA MET A 43 -10.91 -6.73 -6.38
C MET A 43 -10.33 -7.85 -7.27
N ARG A 44 -9.05 -8.22 -7.08
CA ARG A 44 -8.40 -9.29 -7.85
C ARG A 44 -9.06 -10.66 -7.59
N ARG A 45 -9.45 -10.94 -6.35
CA ARG A 45 -10.18 -12.17 -5.98
C ARG A 45 -11.53 -12.25 -6.68
N VAL A 46 -12.30 -11.16 -6.68
CA VAL A 46 -13.59 -11.08 -7.39
C VAL A 46 -13.42 -11.19 -8.90
N ALA A 47 -12.37 -10.59 -9.45
CA ALA A 47 -12.06 -10.64 -10.89
C ALA A 47 -11.53 -12.00 -11.39
N ARG A 48 -11.34 -12.98 -10.50
CA ARG A 48 -10.78 -14.32 -10.79
C ARG A 48 -9.41 -14.26 -11.48
N GLY A 49 -8.57 -13.32 -11.03
CA GLY A 49 -7.19 -13.20 -11.47
C GLY A 49 -6.92 -12.02 -12.40
N PHE A 50 -5.79 -12.11 -13.09
CA PHE A 50 -5.24 -11.06 -13.95
C PHE A 50 -5.13 -11.58 -15.37
N ARG A 51 -5.66 -10.83 -16.34
CA ARG A 51 -5.62 -11.20 -17.76
C ARG A 51 -4.98 -10.14 -18.64
N ASN A 52 -5.23 -8.86 -18.36
CA ASN A 52 -4.58 -7.75 -19.04
C ASN A 52 -4.34 -6.59 -18.09
N PHE A 53 -3.32 -5.79 -18.38
CA PHE A 53 -2.91 -4.68 -17.52
C PHE A 53 -3.91 -3.53 -17.57
N ASP A 54 -4.42 -3.17 -18.75
CA ASP A 54 -5.30 -2.01 -18.91
C ASP A 54 -6.60 -2.16 -18.11
N ASN A 55 -7.29 -3.30 -18.23
CA ASN A 55 -8.50 -3.52 -17.44
C ASN A 55 -8.19 -3.72 -15.96
N TYR A 56 -7.04 -4.31 -15.62
CA TYR A 56 -6.63 -4.43 -14.23
C TYR A 56 -6.41 -3.06 -13.59
N ARG A 57 -5.71 -2.14 -14.27
CA ARG A 57 -5.49 -0.77 -13.83
C ARG A 57 -6.80 -0.03 -13.67
N LEU A 58 -7.70 -0.11 -14.65
CA LEU A 58 -9.02 0.53 -14.59
C LEU A 58 -9.84 0.00 -13.40
N ARG A 59 -9.89 -1.32 -13.19
CA ARG A 59 -10.60 -1.91 -12.05
C ARG A 59 -9.98 -1.51 -10.71
N ALA A 60 -8.64 -1.45 -10.63
CA ALA A 60 -7.95 -1.05 -9.40
C ALA A 60 -8.24 0.41 -9.05
N LEU A 61 -8.20 1.31 -10.05
CA LEU A 61 -8.59 2.71 -9.88
C LEU A 61 -10.06 2.86 -9.49
N LEU A 62 -10.96 2.12 -10.13
CA LEU A 62 -12.39 2.15 -9.79
C LEU A 62 -12.64 1.67 -8.36
N ALA A 63 -12.06 0.54 -7.97
CA ALA A 63 -12.20 -0.05 -6.64
C ALA A 63 -11.61 0.85 -5.54
N ALA A 64 -10.45 1.48 -5.78
CA ALA A 64 -9.83 2.43 -4.87
C ALA A 64 -10.52 3.82 -4.85
N GLY A 65 -11.61 4.01 -5.58
CA GLY A 65 -12.38 5.25 -5.58
C GLY A 65 -11.82 6.37 -6.46
N GLY A 66 -10.98 6.06 -7.44
CA GLY A 66 -10.43 7.02 -8.42
C GLY A 66 -11.47 7.71 -9.30
N HIS A 67 -12.72 7.22 -9.31
CA HIS A 67 -13.85 7.88 -9.97
C HIS A 67 -14.39 9.10 -9.21
N ARG A 68 -14.04 9.25 -7.92
CA ARG A 68 -14.51 10.36 -7.07
C ARG A 68 -14.04 11.71 -7.65
N PRO A 69 -14.92 12.72 -7.80
CA PRO A 69 -14.60 13.98 -8.48
C PRO A 69 -13.31 14.65 -7.99
N TRP A 70 -13.07 14.65 -6.68
CA TRP A 70 -11.89 15.24 -6.04
C TRP A 70 -10.60 14.42 -6.18
N ARG A 71 -10.64 13.23 -6.79
CA ARG A 71 -9.46 12.39 -7.10
C ARG A 71 -9.13 12.36 -8.60
N ARG A 72 -9.96 12.99 -9.45
CA ARG A 72 -9.80 13.01 -10.91
C ARG A 72 -8.77 14.01 -11.41
N THR A 73 -8.35 14.96 -10.56
CA THR A 73 -7.29 15.91 -10.90
C THR A 73 -5.96 15.19 -10.88
N ALA A 74 -5.33 15.05 -12.05
CA ALA A 74 -3.95 14.59 -12.11
C ALA A 74 -3.06 15.67 -11.46
N THR A 75 -2.39 15.35 -10.36
CA THR A 75 -1.32 16.18 -9.78
C THR A 75 -0.06 16.22 -10.68
N HIS A 76 -0.16 15.75 -11.93
CA HIS A 76 0.92 15.80 -12.93
C HIS A 76 0.73 17.01 -13.86
N THR A 77 0.77 18.21 -13.30
CA THR A 77 1.12 19.42 -14.06
C THR A 77 1.75 20.40 -13.08
N GLN A 78 2.99 20.14 -12.69
CA GLN A 78 3.99 21.11 -12.21
C GLN A 78 5.22 20.35 -11.68
N LEU A 79 6.04 19.87 -12.61
CA LEU A 79 7.51 19.90 -12.59
C LEU A 79 7.97 19.96 -14.05
#